data_AF-A0ABC8U6J1-F1
#
_entry.id   AF-A0ABC8U6J1-F1
#
_cell.length_a   1.000
_cell.length_b   1.000
_cell.length_c   1.000
_cell.angle_alpha   90.00
_cell.angle_beta   90.00
_cell.angle_gamma   90.00
#
_symmetry.space_group_name_H-M   'P 1'
#
loop_
_entity.id
_entity.type
_entity.pdbx_description
1 polymer ?
#
loop_
_entity_poly.entity_id
_entity_poly.type
_entity_poly.pdbx_seq_one_letter_code
_entity_poly.pdbx_strand_id
1 'polypeptide(L)'
;MECLAGFVILPTAASPIMRSSLFCAPKKYRNAVVVSAKLQHNDDDPLFRAAVSRASLRFQETHRPEPLFVDPYAGCFVPLSVEADMKHQLHQYCLATKFIDDKLLTTTNNIDGLKQVVLLTDGMDTRPYRLNWPTSTIIFDISPERVFKKAAQKLEDVGAKIPRSCLFFHVPSESPYIQQTLCSKGFTGNRPSIWAFQGLPVMTLASFEEFLSIVSNLAMKGCLLLGELPAWLAETEVGIKVN
;
A
#
# COMPACT_ATOMS: atom_id res chain seq x y z
N MET A 1 61.10 -14.61 -1.17
CA MET A 1 61.71 -15.79 -0.53
C MET A 1 60.57 -16.56 0.13
N GLU A 2 59.89 -17.39 -0.66
CA GLU A 2 60.00 -18.88 -0.73
C GLU A 2 59.03 -19.53 0.29
N CYS A 3 57.88 -20.05 -0.18
CA CYS A 3 57.62 -21.45 -0.58
C CYS A 3 57.50 -22.39 0.65
N LEU A 4 56.39 -23.11 0.87
CA LEU A 4 56.13 -24.40 0.23
C LEU A 4 54.68 -24.89 0.40
N ALA A 5 54.19 -25.53 -0.66
CA ALA A 5 52.97 -26.32 -0.76
C ALA A 5 53.20 -27.77 -0.26
N GLY A 6 52.11 -28.49 0.03
CA GLY A 6 52.14 -29.94 0.28
C GLY A 6 50.76 -30.59 0.12
N PHE A 7 50.68 -31.55 -0.80
CA PHE A 7 49.49 -32.17 -1.38
C PHE A 7 48.97 -33.40 -0.58
N VAL A 8 47.68 -33.68 -0.82
CA VAL A 8 46.84 -34.91 -0.74
C VAL A 8 47.58 -36.28 -0.70
N ILE A 9 46.98 -37.29 -0.03
CA ILE A 9 46.70 -38.67 -0.55
C ILE A 9 45.88 -39.50 0.46
N LEU A 10 44.88 -40.22 -0.08
CA LEU A 10 44.04 -41.27 0.53
C LEU A 10 44.62 -42.67 0.19
N PRO A 11 44.36 -43.74 0.96
CA PRO A 11 43.88 -45.00 0.34
C PRO A 11 42.75 -45.68 1.16
N THR A 12 41.63 -46.16 0.60
CA THR A 12 41.36 -47.48 -0.06
C THR A 12 41.81 -48.69 0.76
N ALA A 13 41.13 -49.84 0.93
CA ALA A 13 39.85 -50.47 0.57
C ALA A 13 39.75 -51.70 1.54
N ALA A 14 38.63 -52.36 1.82
CA ALA A 14 37.99 -53.33 0.93
C ALA A 14 36.78 -54.01 1.62
N SER A 15 35.80 -54.36 0.79
CA SER A 15 34.59 -55.18 1.00
C SER A 15 34.95 -56.71 1.05
N PRO A 16 34.04 -57.74 1.05
CA PRO A 16 32.63 -57.74 0.58
C PRO A 16 31.63 -58.82 1.15
N ILE A 17 30.44 -58.86 0.50
CA ILE A 17 29.44 -59.95 0.29
C ILE A 17 28.56 -60.41 1.49
N MET A 18 27.25 -60.72 1.43
CA MET A 18 26.23 -60.92 0.36
C MET A 18 24.80 -60.95 0.95
N ARG A 19 23.82 -60.36 0.23
CA ARG A 19 22.37 -60.72 0.00
C ARG A 19 21.45 -61.05 1.20
N SER A 20 20.17 -60.65 1.22
CA SER A 20 19.16 -60.89 0.18
C SER A 20 17.90 -60.01 0.26
N SER A 21 17.34 -59.78 -0.94
CA SER A 21 15.91 -59.77 -1.32
C SER A 21 14.92 -58.77 -0.71
N LEU A 22 14.54 -57.83 -1.59
CA LEU A 22 13.16 -57.56 -2.07
C LEU A 22 12.08 -57.39 -1.01
N PHE A 23 11.56 -56.17 -0.87
CA PHE A 23 10.13 -55.90 -1.04
C PHE A 23 9.93 -54.41 -1.39
N CYS A 24 9.35 -54.17 -2.56
CA CYS A 24 8.91 -52.87 -3.02
C CYS A 24 7.46 -52.67 -2.54
N ALA A 25 7.16 -51.56 -1.85
CA ALA A 25 5.80 -51.17 -1.47
C ALA A 25 5.55 -49.70 -1.87
N PRO A 26 4.35 -49.35 -2.36
CA PRO A 26 4.15 -48.16 -3.17
C PRO A 26 4.01 -46.88 -2.33
N LYS A 27 4.52 -45.77 -2.89
CA LYS A 27 4.30 -44.41 -2.38
C LYS A 27 2.81 -44.08 -2.42
N LYS A 28 2.21 -43.82 -1.25
CA LYS A 28 0.90 -43.19 -1.14
C LYS A 28 1.01 -41.74 -1.63
N TYR A 29 0.53 -41.48 -2.84
CA TYR A 29 0.16 -40.14 -3.27
C TYR A 29 -1.00 -39.67 -2.38
N ARG A 30 -0.69 -38.81 -1.40
CA ARG A 30 -1.72 -38.01 -0.74
C ARG A 30 -2.11 -36.92 -1.72
N ASN A 31 -3.30 -37.03 -2.28
CA ASN A 31 -3.95 -35.93 -2.98
C ASN A 31 -4.10 -34.77 -1.98
N ALA A 32 -3.15 -33.84 -2.01
CA ALA A 32 -3.34 -32.53 -1.42
C ALA A 32 -4.40 -31.85 -2.29
N VAL A 33 -5.64 -31.86 -1.81
CA VAL A 33 -6.69 -30.98 -2.31
C VAL A 33 -6.22 -29.58 -1.96
N VAL A 34 -5.51 -28.94 -2.89
CA VAL A 34 -5.33 -27.50 -2.88
C VAL A 34 -6.72 -26.95 -3.14
N VAL A 35 -7.38 -26.54 -2.06
CA VAL A 35 -8.54 -25.65 -2.16
C VAL A 35 -7.96 -24.33 -2.66
N SER A 36 -7.88 -24.20 -3.99
CA SER A 36 -7.67 -22.91 -4.62
C SER A 36 -8.88 -22.08 -4.23
N ALA A 37 -8.70 -21.19 -3.25
CA ALA A 37 -9.69 -20.19 -2.93
C ALA A 37 -10.00 -19.47 -4.23
N LYS A 38 -11.22 -19.66 -4.76
CA LYS A 38 -11.70 -18.93 -5.92
C LYS A 38 -11.61 -17.46 -5.56
N LEU A 39 -10.62 -16.75 -6.13
CA LEU A 39 -10.66 -15.30 -6.26
C LEU A 39 -11.95 -15.00 -7.02
N GLN A 40 -13.01 -14.66 -6.30
CA GLN A 40 -14.25 -14.22 -6.91
C GLN A 40 -13.89 -13.04 -7.80
N HIS A 41 -14.22 -13.14 -9.09
CA HIS A 41 -14.06 -12.09 -10.08
C HIS A 41 -15.02 -10.96 -9.67
N ASN A 42 -14.56 -10.11 -8.76
CA ASN A 42 -15.37 -9.12 -8.07
C ASN A 42 -15.19 -7.75 -8.75
N ASP A 43 -15.38 -7.69 -10.07
CA ASP A 43 -15.28 -6.45 -10.84
C ASP A 43 -16.51 -5.54 -10.63
N ASP A 44 -17.55 -6.06 -9.97
CA ASP A 44 -18.74 -5.31 -9.57
C ASP A 44 -18.63 -4.59 -8.21
N ASP A 45 -17.52 -4.77 -7.49
CA ASP A 45 -17.30 -4.09 -6.21
C ASP A 45 -17.21 -2.55 -6.40
N PRO A 46 -18.13 -1.75 -5.81
CA PRO A 46 -18.12 -0.31 -5.94
C PRO A 46 -16.82 0.35 -5.46
N LEU A 47 -16.21 -0.17 -4.39
CA LEU A 47 -14.94 0.37 -3.88
C LEU A 47 -13.80 0.11 -4.86
N PHE A 48 -13.75 -1.09 -5.42
CA PHE A 48 -12.75 -1.46 -6.41
C PHE A 48 -12.90 -0.62 -7.69
N ARG A 49 -14.11 -0.46 -8.22
CA ARG A 49 -14.37 0.38 -9.41
C ARG A 49 -14.00 1.84 -9.17
N ALA A 50 -14.31 2.38 -7.99
CA ALA A 50 -13.94 3.75 -7.63
C ALA A 50 -12.41 3.92 -7.53
N ALA A 51 -11.71 2.95 -6.94
CA ALA A 51 -10.25 2.95 -6.86
C ALA A 51 -9.59 2.87 -8.24
N VAL A 52 -10.09 1.98 -9.12
CA VAL A 52 -9.63 1.87 -10.52
C VAL A 52 -9.87 3.18 -11.28
N SER A 53 -11.04 3.80 -11.14
CA SER A 53 -11.36 5.08 -11.78
C SER A 53 -10.35 6.18 -11.39
N ARG A 54 -10.01 6.27 -10.09
CA ARG A 54 -9.01 7.22 -9.59
C ARG A 54 -7.58 6.88 -10.03
N ALA A 55 -7.23 5.61 -10.10
CA ALA A 55 -5.97 5.17 -10.69
C ALA A 55 -5.88 5.54 -12.18
N SER A 56 -6.98 5.44 -12.94
CA SER A 56 -7.04 5.88 -14.34
C SER A 56 -6.76 7.37 -14.48
N LEU A 57 -7.28 8.22 -13.58
CA LEU A 57 -6.97 9.65 -13.59
C LEU A 57 -5.46 9.91 -13.40
N ARG A 58 -4.81 9.19 -12.48
CA ARG A 58 -3.35 9.30 -12.25
C ARG A 58 -2.54 8.78 -13.44
N PHE A 59 -3.03 7.71 -14.07
CA PHE A 59 -2.42 7.16 -15.28
C PHE A 59 -2.51 8.15 -16.46
N GLN A 60 -3.68 8.75 -16.68
CA GLN A 60 -3.88 9.79 -17.69
C GLN A 60 -3.00 11.02 -17.42
N GLU A 61 -2.95 11.49 -16.17
CA GLU A 61 -2.10 12.62 -15.77
C GLU A 61 -0.63 12.35 -16.09
N THR A 62 -0.15 11.15 -15.81
CA THR A 62 1.24 10.72 -16.09
C THR A 62 1.61 10.80 -17.58
N HIS A 63 0.64 10.67 -18.48
CA HIS A 63 0.85 10.68 -19.94
C HIS A 63 0.57 12.05 -20.57
N ARG A 64 0.29 13.09 -19.79
CA ARG A 64 0.17 14.46 -20.30
C ARG A 64 1.55 14.96 -20.76
N PRO A 65 1.63 15.88 -21.76
CA PRO A 65 2.89 16.48 -22.17
C PRO A 65 3.63 17.17 -21.01
N GLU A 66 2.88 17.87 -20.15
CA GLU A 66 3.37 18.56 -18.95
C GLU A 66 2.58 18.05 -17.74
N PRO A 67 2.96 16.89 -17.17
CA PRO A 67 2.21 16.28 -16.07
C PRO A 67 2.47 17.00 -14.75
N LEU A 68 1.44 17.18 -13.92
CA LEU A 68 1.58 17.71 -12.56
C LEU A 68 2.42 16.77 -11.68
N PHE A 69 2.27 15.47 -11.86
CA PHE A 69 3.03 14.42 -11.17
C PHE A 69 3.09 13.17 -12.06
N VAL A 70 4.05 12.30 -11.74
CA VAL A 70 4.22 11.00 -12.41
C VAL A 70 3.87 9.89 -11.42
N ASP A 71 2.94 9.02 -11.81
CA ASP A 71 2.63 7.77 -11.13
C ASP A 71 2.99 6.58 -12.04
N PRO A 72 4.21 6.03 -11.93
CA PRO A 72 4.67 4.97 -12.82
C PRO A 72 3.91 3.65 -12.62
N TYR A 73 3.16 3.52 -11.53
CA TYR A 73 2.47 2.28 -11.17
C TYR A 73 0.98 2.31 -11.45
N ALA A 74 0.37 3.50 -11.63
CA ALA A 74 -1.07 3.64 -11.88
C ALA A 74 -1.57 2.74 -13.02
N GLY A 75 -0.77 2.57 -14.08
CA GLY A 75 -1.12 1.76 -15.24
C GLY A 75 -1.38 0.28 -14.95
N CYS A 76 -0.80 -0.30 -13.89
CA CYS A 76 -1.06 -1.71 -13.55
C CYS A 76 -2.48 -1.95 -13.02
N PHE A 77 -3.15 -0.89 -12.55
CA PHE A 77 -4.52 -0.97 -12.05
C PHE A 77 -5.57 -0.81 -13.14
N VAL A 78 -5.23 -0.08 -14.22
CA VAL A 78 -6.15 0.32 -15.28
C VAL A 78 -6.39 -0.86 -16.25
N PRO A 79 -7.64 -1.27 -16.49
CA PRO A 79 -7.94 -2.27 -17.52
C PRO A 79 -7.54 -1.78 -18.91
N LEU A 80 -7.04 -2.69 -19.74
CA LEU A 80 -6.64 -2.41 -21.13
C LEU A 80 -7.80 -1.88 -22.00
N SER A 81 -9.06 -2.09 -21.59
CA SER A 81 -10.27 -1.68 -22.30
C SER A 81 -10.73 -0.25 -21.98
N VAL A 82 -10.10 0.44 -21.04
CA VAL A 82 -10.45 1.84 -20.76
C VAL A 82 -9.82 2.70 -21.85
N GLU A 83 -10.62 3.04 -22.86
CA GLU A 83 -10.30 4.16 -23.73
C GLU A 83 -10.16 5.39 -22.82
N ALA A 84 -8.95 5.91 -22.70
CA ALA A 84 -8.73 7.15 -21.99
C ALA A 84 -9.56 8.22 -22.71
N ASP A 85 -10.66 8.68 -22.10
CA ASP A 85 -11.31 9.92 -22.50
C ASP A 85 -10.30 11.03 -22.22
N MET A 86 -9.46 11.32 -23.21
CA MET A 86 -8.38 12.31 -23.18
C MET A 86 -8.98 13.72 -23.26
N LYS A 87 -9.99 14.01 -22.45
CA LYS A 87 -10.36 15.40 -22.19
C LYS A 87 -9.17 16.03 -21.50
N HIS A 88 -8.52 16.95 -22.21
CA HIS A 88 -7.35 17.71 -21.73
C HIS A 88 -7.63 18.58 -20.49
N GLN A 89 -8.84 18.53 -19.93
CA GLN A 89 -9.21 19.27 -18.73
C GLN A 89 -8.49 18.69 -17.51
N LEU A 90 -7.92 19.60 -16.73
CA LEU A 90 -7.31 19.26 -15.45
C LEU A 90 -8.39 18.75 -14.49
N HIS A 91 -8.19 17.54 -13.95
CA HIS A 91 -9.10 16.95 -12.99
C HIS A 91 -8.73 17.36 -11.56
N GLN A 92 -9.72 17.76 -10.75
CA GLN A 92 -9.53 18.17 -9.35
C GLN A 92 -8.77 17.14 -8.51
N TYR A 93 -9.00 15.85 -8.78
CA TYR A 93 -8.28 14.75 -8.15
C TYR A 93 -6.76 14.80 -8.40
N CYS A 94 -6.33 15.15 -9.62
CA CYS A 94 -4.91 15.26 -9.95
C CYS A 94 -4.26 16.47 -9.24
N LEU A 95 -4.96 17.59 -9.16
CA LEU A 95 -4.54 18.75 -8.36
C LEU A 95 -4.36 18.38 -6.89
N ALA A 96 -5.34 17.69 -6.30
CA ALA A 96 -5.28 17.20 -4.93
C ALA A 96 -4.11 16.22 -4.74
N THR A 97 -3.88 15.30 -5.69
CA THR A 97 -2.73 14.39 -5.63
C THR A 97 -1.41 15.16 -5.57
N LYS A 98 -1.20 16.16 -6.46
CA LYS A 98 0.00 16.99 -6.46
C LYS A 98 0.18 17.75 -5.14
N PHE A 99 -0.88 18.40 -4.66
CA PHE A 99 -0.86 19.14 -3.40
C PHE A 99 -0.49 18.25 -2.21
N ILE A 100 -1.12 17.08 -2.11
CA ILE A 100 -0.87 16.13 -1.03
C ILE A 100 0.56 15.59 -1.10
N ASP A 101 1.06 15.23 -2.29
CA ASP A 101 2.43 14.75 -2.49
C ASP A 101 3.46 15.78 -2.05
N ASP A 102 3.32 17.03 -2.51
CA ASP A 102 4.23 18.12 -2.16
C ASP A 102 4.22 18.37 -0.66
N LYS A 103 3.03 18.35 -0.03
CA LYS A 103 2.90 18.62 1.39
C LYS A 103 3.47 17.48 2.24
N LEU A 104 3.25 16.22 1.84
CA LEU A 104 3.85 15.04 2.47
C LEU A 104 5.37 15.13 2.45
N LEU A 105 5.97 15.36 1.27
CA LEU A 105 7.42 15.46 1.13
C LEU A 105 7.99 16.66 1.87
N THR A 106 7.40 17.85 1.72
CA THR A 106 7.87 19.05 2.41
C THR A 106 7.82 18.88 3.93
N THR A 107 6.73 18.30 4.45
CA THR A 107 6.56 18.14 5.90
C THR A 107 7.48 17.05 6.45
N THR A 108 7.59 15.90 5.78
CA THR A 108 8.49 14.82 6.23
C THR A 108 9.97 15.20 6.16
N ASN A 109 10.38 16.02 5.19
CA ASN A 109 11.75 16.53 5.11
C ASN A 109 12.11 17.48 6.26
N ASN A 110 11.12 18.18 6.84
CA ASN A 110 11.31 19.10 7.95
C ASN A 110 11.18 18.45 9.33
N ILE A 111 10.98 17.13 9.39
CA ILE A 111 10.90 16.37 10.66
C ILE A 111 12.22 15.64 10.89
N ASP A 112 12.85 15.90 12.03
CA ASP A 112 14.02 15.15 12.46
C ASP A 112 13.66 13.75 12.95
N GLY A 113 14.55 12.78 12.75
CA GLY A 113 14.36 11.41 13.23
C GLY A 113 13.30 10.63 12.46
N LEU A 114 12.40 9.96 13.18
CA LEU A 114 11.37 9.06 12.63
C LEU A 114 10.16 9.84 12.13
N LYS A 115 9.75 9.62 10.87
CA LYS A 115 8.56 10.21 10.28
C LYS A 115 7.42 9.19 10.32
N GLN A 116 6.26 9.60 10.80
CA GLN A 116 5.06 8.77 10.81
C GLN A 116 4.07 9.35 9.81
N VAL A 117 3.79 8.62 8.75
CA VAL A 117 2.85 9.00 7.70
C VAL A 117 1.68 8.03 7.74
N VAL A 118 0.47 8.56 7.87
CA VAL A 118 -0.77 7.78 7.78
C VAL A 118 -1.51 8.23 6.55
N LEU A 119 -1.77 7.31 5.64
CA LEU A 119 -2.53 7.50 4.42
C LEU A 119 -3.89 6.83 4.59
N LEU A 120 -4.97 7.59 4.47
CA LEU A 120 -6.34 7.06 4.42
C LEU A 120 -6.80 7.08 2.95
N THR A 121 -6.93 5.90 2.35
CA THR A 121 -6.99 5.76 0.88
C THR A 121 -8.08 4.80 0.41
N ASP A 122 -8.32 4.74 -0.91
CA ASP A 122 -9.16 3.72 -1.55
C ASP A 122 -8.48 2.35 -1.70
N GLY A 123 -7.22 2.21 -1.31
CA GLY A 123 -6.45 0.97 -1.39
C GLY A 123 -5.64 0.80 -2.67
N MET A 124 -5.68 1.76 -3.61
CA MET A 124 -4.81 1.79 -4.80
C MET A 124 -3.79 2.94 -4.74
N ASP A 125 -3.42 3.42 -3.56
CA ASP A 125 -2.41 4.48 -3.42
C ASP A 125 -0.99 3.95 -3.69
N THR A 126 -0.27 4.65 -4.56
CA THR A 126 1.08 4.30 -5.03
C THR A 126 2.17 5.13 -4.36
N ARG A 127 1.83 6.13 -3.53
CA ARG A 127 2.78 6.99 -2.81
C ARG A 127 3.85 6.22 -2.04
N PRO A 128 3.56 5.09 -1.35
CA PRO A 128 4.61 4.32 -0.68
C PRO A 128 5.73 3.83 -1.63
N TYR A 129 5.42 3.70 -2.92
CA TYR A 129 6.30 3.15 -3.94
C TYR A 129 6.95 4.22 -4.83
N ARG A 130 6.28 5.36 -5.06
CA ARG A 130 6.73 6.38 -6.02
C ARG A 130 7.30 7.66 -5.40
N LEU A 131 6.97 7.97 -4.15
CA LEU A 131 7.52 9.17 -3.50
C LEU A 131 8.93 8.88 -2.94
N ASN A 132 9.82 9.87 -3.08
CA ASN A 132 11.18 9.83 -2.53
C ASN A 132 11.15 10.12 -1.03
N TRP A 133 10.65 9.17 -0.25
CA TRP A 133 10.52 9.31 1.20
C TRP A 133 11.88 9.50 1.88
N PRO A 134 11.97 10.42 2.86
CA PRO A 134 13.15 10.52 3.71
C PRO A 134 13.43 9.21 4.45
N THR A 135 14.70 8.98 4.80
CA THR A 135 15.07 7.83 5.62
C THR A 135 14.35 7.83 6.96
N SER A 136 14.07 6.64 7.50
CA SER A 136 13.33 6.46 8.75
C SER A 136 11.89 6.98 8.65
N THR A 137 11.19 6.62 7.56
CA THR A 137 9.76 6.88 7.40
C THR A 137 8.97 5.60 7.59
N ILE A 138 7.98 5.62 8.49
CA ILE A 138 6.97 4.57 8.61
C ILE A 138 5.69 5.08 7.97
N ILE A 139 5.14 4.28 7.06
CA ILE A 139 3.94 4.59 6.30
C ILE A 139 2.87 3.57 6.68
N PHE A 140 1.74 4.08 7.15
CA PHE A 140 0.54 3.30 7.46
C PHE A 140 -0.51 3.59 6.39
N ASP A 141 -0.95 2.57 5.65
CA ASP A 141 -2.08 2.71 4.72
C ASP A 141 -3.35 2.16 5.38
N ILE A 142 -4.28 3.05 5.70
CA ILE A 142 -5.62 2.71 6.15
C ILE A 142 -6.52 2.67 4.91
N SER A 143 -6.91 1.47 4.50
CA SER A 143 -7.68 1.28 3.27
C SER A 143 -8.49 -0.02 3.28
N PRO A 144 -9.49 -0.16 2.39
CA PRO A 144 -10.29 -1.39 2.29
C PRO A 144 -9.42 -2.61 2.00
N GLU A 145 -9.46 -3.61 2.87
CA GLU A 145 -8.52 -4.75 2.83
C GLU A 145 -8.54 -5.50 1.49
N ARG A 146 -9.73 -5.67 0.94
CA ARG A 146 -9.93 -6.39 -0.33
C ARG A 146 -9.35 -5.63 -1.53
N VAL A 147 -9.40 -4.29 -1.52
CA VAL A 147 -8.83 -3.47 -2.60
C VAL A 147 -7.32 -3.45 -2.47
N PHE A 148 -6.81 -3.23 -1.24
CA PHE A 148 -5.39 -3.26 -0.93
C PHE A 148 -4.73 -4.57 -1.37
N LYS A 149 -5.30 -5.74 -1.03
CA LYS A 149 -4.73 -7.04 -1.39
C LYS A 149 -4.58 -7.21 -2.92
N LYS A 150 -5.59 -6.80 -3.69
CA LYS A 150 -5.52 -6.84 -5.16
C LYS A 150 -4.48 -5.87 -5.70
N ALA A 151 -4.41 -4.66 -5.14
CA ALA A 151 -3.45 -3.65 -5.56
C ALA A 151 -2.01 -4.06 -5.24
N ALA A 152 -1.77 -4.57 -4.04
CA ALA A 152 -0.46 -5.06 -3.59
C ALA A 152 0.08 -6.17 -4.50
N GLN A 153 -0.77 -7.12 -4.91
CA GLN A 153 -0.37 -8.16 -5.87
C GLN A 153 0.04 -7.55 -7.21
N LYS A 154 -0.78 -6.67 -7.78
CA LYS A 154 -0.47 -6.01 -9.07
C LYS A 154 0.81 -5.18 -9.01
N LEU A 155 1.06 -4.49 -7.90
CA LEU A 155 2.28 -3.73 -7.65
C LEU A 155 3.50 -4.65 -7.55
N GLU A 156 3.36 -5.80 -6.89
CA GLU A 156 4.42 -6.81 -6.84
C GLU A 156 4.73 -7.39 -8.22
N ASP A 157 3.70 -7.67 -9.02
CA ASP A 157 3.82 -8.24 -10.37
C ASP A 157 4.61 -7.32 -11.32
N VAL A 158 4.47 -5.99 -11.17
CA VAL A 158 5.26 -5.00 -11.92
C VAL A 158 6.59 -4.62 -11.27
N GLY A 159 6.95 -5.29 -10.17
CA GLY A 159 8.22 -5.09 -9.48
C GLY A 159 8.31 -3.80 -8.67
N ALA A 160 7.18 -3.18 -8.29
CA ALA A 160 7.17 -2.00 -7.43
C ALA A 160 7.84 -2.33 -6.08
N LYS A 161 8.75 -1.46 -5.63
CA LYS A 161 9.46 -1.62 -4.35
C LYS A 161 9.32 -0.36 -3.51
N ILE A 162 9.10 -0.57 -2.23
CA ILE A 162 9.14 0.47 -1.22
C ILE A 162 10.62 0.73 -0.90
N PRO A 163 11.05 1.99 -0.71
CA PRO A 163 12.42 2.30 -0.34
C PRO A 163 12.86 1.50 0.89
N ARG A 164 14.07 0.90 0.85
CA ARG A 164 14.58 0.04 1.95
C ARG A 164 14.70 0.78 3.29
N SER A 165 14.76 2.10 3.25
CA SER A 165 14.81 2.98 4.42
C SER A 165 13.43 3.29 5.02
N CYS A 166 12.37 2.70 4.47
CA CYS A 166 10.99 2.90 4.89
C CYS A 166 10.37 1.59 5.36
N LEU A 167 9.40 1.70 6.28
CA LEU A 167 8.52 0.61 6.65
C LEU A 167 7.12 0.93 6.15
N PHE A 168 6.40 -0.08 5.68
CA PHE A 168 5.06 0.06 5.16
C PHE A 168 4.14 -0.98 5.77
N PHE A 169 3.00 -0.52 6.29
CA PHE A 169 2.02 -1.39 6.89
C PHE A 169 0.60 -1.02 6.45
N HIS A 170 -0.15 -2.02 5.98
CA HIS A 170 -1.57 -1.90 5.75
C HIS A 170 -2.38 -2.06 7.05
N VAL A 171 -3.41 -1.26 7.23
CA VAL A 171 -4.39 -1.32 8.33
C VAL A 171 -5.78 -1.37 7.69
N PRO A 172 -6.54 -2.47 7.82
CA PRO A 172 -7.89 -2.54 7.27
C PRO A 172 -8.78 -1.43 7.80
N SER A 173 -9.37 -0.64 6.90
CA SER A 173 -10.30 0.45 7.24
C SER A 173 -11.58 -0.05 7.94
N GLU A 174 -11.93 -1.31 7.69
CA GLU A 174 -13.09 -1.99 8.27
C GLU A 174 -12.82 -2.52 9.69
N SER A 175 -11.58 -2.41 10.18
CA SER A 175 -11.21 -2.85 11.53
C SER A 175 -11.80 -1.91 12.57
N PRO A 176 -12.51 -2.42 13.61
CA PRO A 176 -12.93 -1.59 14.75
C PRO A 176 -11.76 -1.23 15.69
N TYR A 177 -10.54 -1.70 15.40
CA TYR A 177 -9.35 -1.54 16.24
C TYR A 177 -8.22 -0.81 15.50
N ILE A 178 -8.54 0.17 14.65
CA ILE A 178 -7.54 0.93 13.86
C ILE A 178 -6.45 1.52 14.77
N GLN A 179 -6.83 2.20 15.86
CA GLN A 179 -5.87 2.82 16.78
C GLN A 179 -4.90 1.79 17.39
N GLN A 180 -5.42 0.66 17.88
CA GLN A 180 -4.61 -0.42 18.47
C GLN A 180 -3.72 -1.09 17.41
N THR A 181 -4.22 -1.23 16.18
CA THR A 181 -3.47 -1.78 15.06
C THR A 181 -2.31 -0.87 14.66
N LEU A 182 -2.53 0.45 14.61
CA LEU A 182 -1.46 1.43 14.39
C LEU A 182 -0.38 1.33 15.47
N CYS A 183 -0.77 1.36 16.75
CA CYS A 183 0.17 1.30 17.87
C CYS A 183 0.98 -0.02 17.88
N SER A 184 0.34 -1.16 17.63
CA SER A 184 1.04 -2.46 17.58
C SER A 184 2.03 -2.56 16.42
N LYS A 185 1.85 -1.76 15.37
CA LYS A 185 2.76 -1.63 14.22
C LYS A 185 3.80 -0.52 14.39
N GLY A 186 3.90 0.07 15.57
CA GLY A 186 4.94 1.03 15.93
C GLY A 186 4.55 2.50 15.80
N PHE A 187 3.27 2.81 15.55
CA PHE A 187 2.80 4.20 15.69
C PHE A 187 2.91 4.64 17.15
N THR A 188 3.35 5.88 17.38
CA THR A 188 3.41 6.49 18.70
C THR A 188 2.93 7.94 18.69
N GLY A 189 1.99 8.27 19.60
CA GLY A 189 1.45 9.62 19.78
C GLY A 189 2.41 10.59 20.48
N ASN A 190 3.64 10.16 20.81
CA ASN A 190 4.67 11.04 21.39
C ASN A 190 5.60 11.66 20.33
N ARG A 191 5.30 11.45 19.04
CA ARG A 191 6.02 12.04 17.91
C ARG A 191 5.05 12.64 16.90
N PRO A 192 5.44 13.72 16.19
CA PRO A 192 4.64 14.28 15.12
C PRO A 192 4.31 13.22 14.05
N SER A 193 3.09 13.30 13.55
CA SER A 193 2.57 12.43 12.49
C SER A 193 1.84 13.25 11.43
N ILE A 194 1.94 12.84 10.18
CA ILE A 194 1.23 13.46 9.07
C ILE A 194 0.14 12.48 8.61
N TRP A 195 -1.09 12.96 8.57
CA TRP A 195 -2.27 12.23 8.17
C TRP A 195 -2.76 12.83 6.86
N ALA A 196 -2.74 12.03 5.79
CA ALA A 196 -3.25 12.41 4.48
C ALA A 196 -4.43 11.54 4.10
N PHE A 197 -5.50 12.15 3.57
CA PHE A 197 -6.64 11.40 3.05
C PHE A 197 -6.98 11.82 1.62
N GLN A 198 -7.19 10.84 0.75
CA GLN A 198 -7.59 11.09 -0.63
C GLN A 198 -8.36 9.90 -1.18
N GLY A 199 -9.40 10.17 -1.97
CA GLY A 199 -10.18 9.12 -2.61
C GLY A 199 -10.87 8.22 -1.60
N LEU A 200 -11.30 8.77 -0.46
CA LEU A 200 -11.92 8.02 0.63
C LEU A 200 -12.91 6.97 0.10
N PRO A 201 -12.87 5.73 0.63
CA PRO A 201 -13.94 4.77 0.36
C PRO A 201 -15.27 5.39 0.79
N VAL A 202 -16.41 4.85 0.35
CA VAL A 202 -17.72 5.39 0.71
C VAL A 202 -17.85 5.45 2.23
N MET A 203 -17.62 6.63 2.80
CA MET A 203 -17.66 6.91 4.22
C MET A 203 -19.04 7.49 4.57
N THR A 204 -19.51 7.22 5.77
CA THR A 204 -20.59 7.98 6.40
C THR A 204 -19.99 9.11 7.24
N LEU A 205 -20.78 10.15 7.56
CA LEU A 205 -20.33 11.20 8.48
C LEU A 205 -19.82 10.60 9.80
N ALA A 206 -20.56 9.63 10.37
CA ALA A 206 -20.16 8.94 11.59
C ALA A 206 -18.81 8.24 11.47
N SER A 207 -18.55 7.53 10.35
CA SER A 207 -17.24 6.88 10.14
C SER A 207 -16.10 7.89 9.96
N PHE A 208 -16.39 9.07 9.42
CA PHE A 208 -15.41 10.14 9.28
C PHE A 208 -15.13 10.83 10.63
N GLU A 209 -16.16 11.07 11.44
CA GLU A 209 -16.02 11.56 12.82
C GLU A 209 -15.22 10.59 13.69
N GLU A 210 -15.47 9.28 13.57
CA GLU A 210 -14.69 8.25 14.26
C GLU A 210 -13.20 8.30 13.84
N PHE A 211 -12.93 8.45 12.55
CA PHE A 211 -11.57 8.65 12.07
C PHE A 211 -10.93 9.92 12.66
N LEU A 212 -11.64 11.05 12.66
CA LEU A 212 -11.14 12.29 13.28
C LEU A 212 -10.89 12.13 14.79
N SER A 213 -11.71 11.34 15.49
CA SER A 213 -11.49 10.99 16.89
C SER A 213 -10.20 10.19 17.08
N ILE A 214 -9.93 9.20 16.23
CA ILE A 214 -8.67 8.45 16.23
C ILE A 214 -7.47 9.38 16.00
N VAL A 215 -7.54 10.26 14.99
CA VAL A 215 -6.49 11.24 14.71
C VAL A 215 -6.25 12.13 15.93
N SER A 216 -7.33 12.66 16.53
CA SER A 216 -7.25 13.54 17.71
C SER A 216 -6.59 12.85 18.91
N ASN A 217 -6.95 11.59 19.18
CA ASN A 217 -6.38 10.81 20.28
C ASN A 217 -4.89 10.49 20.10
N LEU A 218 -4.43 10.45 18.86
CA LEU A 218 -3.05 10.12 18.50
C LEU A 218 -2.20 11.36 18.16
N ALA A 219 -2.82 12.54 18.09
CA ALA A 219 -2.15 13.77 17.71
C ALA A 219 -1.33 14.37 18.85
N MET A 220 -0.25 15.04 18.47
CA MET A 220 0.51 15.94 19.34
C MET A 220 0.84 17.23 18.59
N LYS A 221 1.47 18.18 19.29
CA LYS A 221 1.96 19.41 18.65
C LYS A 221 2.86 19.07 17.45
N GLY A 222 2.57 19.66 16.30
CA GLY A 222 3.32 19.44 15.06
C GLY A 222 2.76 18.33 14.17
N CYS A 223 1.69 17.64 14.58
CA CYS A 223 0.92 16.80 13.67
C CYS A 223 0.24 17.65 12.58
N LEU A 224 0.05 17.06 11.41
CA LEU A 224 -0.63 17.66 10.28
C LEU A 224 -1.71 16.71 9.76
N LEU A 225 -2.93 17.22 9.55
CA LEU A 225 -4.00 16.53 8.83
C LEU A 225 -4.28 17.30 7.55
N LEU A 226 -4.28 16.62 6.41
CA LEU A 226 -4.56 17.21 5.10
C LEU A 226 -5.29 16.22 4.20
N GLY A 227 -5.99 16.70 3.18
CA GLY A 227 -6.62 15.80 2.22
C GLY A 227 -7.68 16.45 1.36
N GLU A 228 -8.31 15.61 0.56
CA GLU A 228 -9.49 15.96 -0.25
C GLU A 228 -10.75 15.60 0.54
N LEU A 229 -11.57 16.61 0.88
CA LEU A 229 -12.88 16.37 1.49
C LEU A 229 -13.88 15.94 0.41
N PRO A 230 -14.59 14.82 0.57
CA PRO A 230 -15.69 14.45 -0.31
C PRO A 230 -16.74 15.56 -0.39
N ALA A 231 -17.20 15.89 -1.61
CA ALA A 231 -18.19 16.94 -1.82
C ALA A 231 -19.48 16.75 -0.99
N TRP A 232 -19.91 15.49 -0.82
CA TRP A 232 -21.10 15.17 0.00
C TRP A 232 -20.95 15.53 1.49
N LEU A 233 -19.72 15.59 2.03
CA LEU A 233 -19.48 16.08 3.39
C LEU A 233 -19.53 17.60 3.49
N ALA A 234 -19.24 18.31 2.40
CA ALA A 234 -19.36 19.77 2.35
C ALA A 234 -20.83 20.20 2.21
N GLU A 235 -21.69 19.35 1.63
CA GLU A 235 -23.11 19.62 1.42
C GLU A 235 -23.97 19.40 2.68
N THR A 236 -23.45 18.73 3.72
CA THR A 236 -24.19 18.43 4.96
C THR A 236 -24.39 19.62 5.90
N GLU A 237 -23.84 20.81 5.61
CA GLU A 237 -24.12 22.04 6.38
C GLU A 237 -24.25 23.30 5.50
N VAL A 238 -25.39 23.47 4.83
CA VAL A 238 -26.02 24.80 4.65
C VAL A 238 -27.50 24.72 5.04
N GLY A 239 -27.78 24.08 6.17
CA GLY A 239 -29.02 24.27 6.91
C GLY A 239 -28.90 25.53 7.76
N ILE A 240 -28.97 26.71 7.14
CA ILE A 240 -29.14 27.96 7.87
C ILE A 240 -30.43 27.80 8.68
N LYS A 241 -30.29 27.62 10.00
CA LYS A 241 -31.40 27.88 10.93
C LYS A 241 -31.69 29.38 10.84
N VAL A 242 -32.60 29.74 9.95
CA VAL A 242 -33.27 31.04 10.02
C VAL A 242 -34.24 30.94 11.19
N ASN A 243 -33.98 31.78 12.19
CA ASN A 243 -34.70 32.07 13.44
C ASN A 243 -36.06 31.41 13.66
#